data_AF-A0A507QLK0-F1
#
_entry.id   AF-A0A507QLK0-F1
#
_cell.length_a   1.000
_cell.length_b   1.000
_cell.length_c   1.000
_cell.angle_alpha   90.00
_cell.angle_beta   90.00
_cell.angle_gamma   90.00
#
_symmetry.space_group_name_H-M   'P 1'
#
loop_
_entity.id
_entity.type
_entity.pdbx_description
1 polymer ?
#
loop_
_entity_poly.entity_id
_entity_poly.type
_entity_poly.pdbx_seq_one_letter_code
_entity_poly.pdbx_strand_id
1 'polypeptide(L)'
;MGKPGGWNSQAGILTNLLDGNVIAIVLAVFITFSVPLLLHYIFYRRVVSPGCSNFLLLGPSGAGKTALFSLLEAKTSHLSKRTSQLTHTSQTSTVATIALPPSIPTASNRYRSVNDPSLKEISRNPIKYRLKDTPGHGKLRESQGLSQLLLMSKSKEPNTRLRGVIFVVDTAALSEDEALRDTASYLHDVLLILQKRALNRGKSSSKLATEIPVLVAANKQDLFTALPPGSVREKLQAEIDRIRKTKSKGLMDAGAVDTEEDILGNDDGLDNFSFKLLEDEVGVTVDVIGGAVKEDNKEDLGSGVQKWEEWIGMCL
;
A
#
# COMPACT_ATOMS: atom_id res chain seq x y z
N MET A 1 10.23 -58.52 44.77
CA MET A 1 9.30 -58.45 43.63
C MET A 1 8.15 -57.52 44.00
N GLY A 2 8.24 -56.24 43.62
CA GLY A 2 7.20 -55.25 43.90
C GLY A 2 6.08 -55.36 42.88
N LYS A 3 4.82 -55.29 43.33
CA LYS A 3 3.64 -55.29 42.45
C LYS A 3 3.72 -54.09 41.50
N PRO A 4 3.44 -54.26 40.19
CA PRO A 4 3.36 -53.13 39.27
C PRO A 4 2.27 -52.17 39.75
N GLY A 5 2.63 -50.90 39.90
CA GLY A 5 1.71 -49.85 40.34
C GLY A 5 0.55 -49.76 39.36
N GLY A 6 -0.69 -49.82 39.87
CA GLY A 6 -1.88 -49.68 39.04
C GLY A 6 -1.90 -48.34 38.32
N TRP A 7 -2.46 -48.33 37.11
CA TRP A 7 -2.64 -47.16 36.23
C TRP A 7 -3.54 -46.06 36.82
N ASN A 8 -4.07 -46.28 38.03
CA ASN A 8 -5.04 -45.40 38.69
C ASN A 8 -4.40 -44.32 39.56
N SER A 9 -3.06 -44.27 39.64
CA SER A 9 -2.32 -43.26 40.42
C SER A 9 -1.29 -42.55 39.55
N GLN A 10 -1.17 -41.22 39.71
CA GLN A 10 -0.20 -40.41 38.94
C GLN A 10 1.24 -40.91 39.13
N ALA A 11 1.58 -41.33 40.35
CA ALA A 11 2.87 -41.94 40.66
C ALA A 11 3.07 -43.25 39.89
N GLY A 12 2.09 -44.17 39.91
CA GLY A 12 2.19 -45.46 39.20
C GLY A 12 2.23 -45.33 37.68
N ILE A 13 1.59 -44.30 37.11
CA ILE A 13 1.72 -43.96 35.69
C ILE A 13 3.16 -43.54 35.38
N LEU A 14 3.77 -42.68 36.20
CA LEU A 14 5.16 -42.24 36.01
C LEU A 14 6.17 -43.39 36.15
N THR A 15 5.99 -44.26 37.17
CA THR A 15 6.90 -45.40 37.36
C THR A 15 6.79 -46.39 36.21
N ASN A 16 5.59 -46.69 35.72
CA ASN A 16 5.40 -47.61 34.57
C ASN A 16 5.87 -47.03 33.23
N LEU A 17 5.97 -45.69 33.13
CA LEU A 17 6.55 -45.01 31.96
C LEU A 17 8.08 -45.02 31.96
N LEU A 18 8.71 -45.07 33.15
CA LEU A 18 10.16 -45.03 33.34
C LEU A 18 10.78 -46.43 33.54
N ASP A 19 10.02 -47.40 34.05
CA ASP A 19 10.38 -48.82 33.96
C ASP A 19 10.28 -49.22 32.48
N GLY A 20 11.26 -49.98 31.99
CA GLY A 20 11.42 -50.37 30.57
C GLY A 20 10.32 -51.29 30.02
N ASN A 21 9.06 -50.90 30.15
CA ASN A 21 7.89 -51.57 29.61
C ASN A 21 7.76 -51.27 28.13
N VAL A 22 7.65 -52.32 27.30
CA VAL A 22 7.52 -52.23 25.85
C VAL A 22 6.35 -51.31 25.45
N ILE A 23 5.26 -51.30 26.22
CA ILE A 23 4.10 -50.43 25.96
C ILE A 23 4.45 -48.95 26.14
N ALA A 24 5.23 -48.62 27.18
CA ALA A 24 5.67 -47.25 27.43
C ALA A 24 6.64 -46.76 26.34
N ILE A 25 7.53 -47.63 25.88
CA ILE A 25 8.46 -47.34 24.77
C ILE A 25 7.68 -47.07 23.47
N VAL A 26 6.71 -47.92 23.13
CA VAL A 26 5.87 -47.73 21.93
C VAL A 26 5.08 -46.43 21.99
N LEU A 27 4.51 -46.10 23.15
CA LEU A 27 3.74 -44.87 23.35
C LEU A 27 4.65 -43.62 23.27
N ALA A 28 5.85 -43.68 23.85
CA ALA A 28 6.82 -42.61 23.75
C ALA A 28 7.25 -42.37 22.29
N VAL A 29 7.58 -43.43 21.55
CA VAL A 29 7.90 -43.36 20.11
C VAL A 29 6.75 -42.75 19.32
N PHE A 30 5.52 -43.20 19.55
CA PHE A 30 4.35 -42.66 18.86
C PHE A 30 4.16 -41.16 19.11
N ILE A 31 4.31 -40.70 20.35
CA ILE A 31 4.20 -39.27 20.70
C ILE A 31 5.35 -38.48 20.08
N THR A 32 6.59 -38.96 20.17
CA THR A 32 7.77 -38.27 19.64
C THR A 32 7.72 -38.07 18.14
N PHE A 33 7.11 -38.98 17.37
CA PHE A 33 6.94 -38.80 15.92
C PHE A 33 5.63 -38.10 15.55
N SER A 34 4.53 -38.40 16.26
CA SER A 34 3.22 -37.83 15.95
C SER A 34 3.14 -36.34 16.28
N VAL A 35 3.75 -35.88 17.38
CA VAL A 35 3.69 -34.47 17.77
C VAL A 35 4.36 -33.56 16.74
N PRO A 36 5.62 -33.80 16.30
CA PRO A 36 6.24 -33.00 15.24
C PRO A 36 5.48 -33.07 13.91
N LEU A 37 4.94 -34.25 13.52
CA LEU A 37 4.15 -34.40 12.30
C LEU A 37 2.83 -33.62 12.38
N LEU A 38 2.14 -33.67 13.52
CA LEU A 38 0.89 -32.96 13.76
C LEU A 38 1.14 -31.44 13.83
N LEU A 39 2.21 -31.01 14.50
CA LEU A 39 2.64 -29.62 14.53
C LEU A 39 3.01 -29.13 13.13
N HIS A 40 3.80 -29.90 12.37
CA HIS A 40 4.12 -29.59 10.98
C HIS A 40 2.85 -29.49 10.15
N TYR A 41 1.92 -30.43 10.26
CA TYR A 41 0.65 -30.39 9.52
C TYR A 41 -0.22 -29.17 9.89
N ILE A 42 -0.34 -28.85 11.19
CA ILE A 42 -1.14 -27.72 11.68
C ILE A 42 -0.50 -26.39 11.26
N PHE A 43 0.81 -26.23 11.41
CA PHE A 43 1.49 -24.99 11.05
C PHE A 43 1.62 -24.80 9.54
N TYR A 44 1.88 -25.87 8.79
CA TYR A 44 2.05 -25.78 7.34
C TYR A 44 0.72 -25.62 6.59
N ARG A 45 -0.39 -26.21 7.09
CA ARG A 45 -1.74 -25.86 6.60
C ARG A 45 -2.16 -24.44 6.98
N ARG A 46 -1.63 -23.91 8.08
CA ARG A 46 -1.83 -22.51 8.50
C ARG A 46 -0.84 -21.55 7.86
N VAL A 47 -0.14 -21.94 6.80
CA VAL A 47 0.37 -20.97 5.83
C VAL A 47 -0.84 -20.41 5.08
N VAL A 48 -1.60 -19.59 5.82
CA VAL A 48 -2.62 -18.69 5.32
C VAL A 48 -1.95 -17.95 4.18
N SER A 49 -2.48 -18.10 2.96
CA SER A 49 -2.06 -17.29 1.82
C SER A 49 -1.93 -15.86 2.32
N PRO A 50 -0.74 -15.24 2.29
CA PRO A 50 -0.58 -13.90 2.83
C PRO A 50 -1.64 -13.00 2.18
N GLY A 51 -2.34 -12.24 3.02
CA GLY A 51 -3.43 -11.39 2.56
C GLY A 51 -2.93 -10.49 1.42
N CYS A 52 -3.74 -10.36 0.36
CA CYS A 52 -3.37 -9.49 -0.76
C CYS A 52 -3.34 -8.04 -0.28
N SER A 53 -2.14 -7.44 -0.30
CA SER A 53 -1.94 -6.02 -0.05
C SER A 53 -2.78 -5.17 -1.00
N ASN A 54 -3.50 -4.17 -0.48
CA ASN A 54 -4.38 -3.33 -1.29
C ASN A 54 -3.75 -1.95 -1.54
N PHE A 55 -3.83 -1.49 -2.79
CA PHE A 55 -3.46 -0.14 -3.21
C PHE A 55 -4.67 0.55 -3.84
N LEU A 56 -4.81 1.85 -3.56
CA LEU A 56 -5.89 2.66 -4.10
C LEU A 56 -5.32 3.68 -5.09
N LEU A 57 -5.88 3.71 -6.30
CA LEU A 57 -5.50 4.64 -7.35
C LEU A 57 -6.45 5.83 -7.34
N LEU A 58 -5.92 7.01 -7.04
CA LEU A 58 -6.64 8.29 -6.95
C LEU A 58 -6.02 9.32 -7.91
N GLY A 59 -6.68 10.44 -8.10
CA GLY A 59 -6.23 11.55 -8.95
C GLY A 59 -7.30 12.09 -9.91
N PRO A 60 -7.08 13.26 -10.52
CA PRO A 60 -8.06 13.92 -11.38
C PRO A 60 -8.36 13.15 -12.68
N SER A 61 -9.43 13.52 -13.37
CA SER A 61 -9.75 12.98 -14.70
C SER A 61 -8.63 13.29 -15.70
N GLY A 62 -8.38 12.40 -16.64
CA GLY A 62 -7.32 12.60 -17.64
C GLY A 62 -5.89 12.34 -17.15
N ALA A 63 -5.66 12.13 -15.85
CA ALA A 63 -4.34 11.83 -15.28
C ALA A 63 -3.71 10.50 -15.76
N GLY A 64 -4.52 9.60 -16.33
CA GLY A 64 -4.05 8.29 -16.81
C GLY A 64 -4.16 7.15 -15.80
N LYS A 65 -5.00 7.28 -14.77
CA LYS A 65 -5.27 6.23 -13.77
C LYS A 65 -5.66 4.89 -14.40
N THR A 66 -6.72 4.89 -15.20
CA THR A 66 -7.24 3.68 -15.84
C THR A 66 -6.26 3.10 -16.85
N ALA A 67 -5.50 3.96 -17.55
CA ALA A 67 -4.44 3.51 -18.45
C ALA A 67 -3.29 2.81 -17.68
N LEU A 68 -2.88 3.36 -16.52
CA LEU A 68 -1.91 2.71 -15.63
C LEU A 68 -2.45 1.39 -15.08
N PHE A 69 -3.70 1.38 -14.64
CA PHE A 69 -4.38 0.18 -14.15
C PHE A 69 -4.39 -0.94 -15.22
N SER A 70 -4.83 -0.62 -16.43
CA SER A 70 -4.84 -1.57 -17.55
C SER A 70 -3.44 -2.01 -17.97
N LEU A 71 -2.43 -1.14 -17.90
CA LEU A 71 -1.04 -1.50 -18.17
C LEU A 71 -0.53 -2.54 -17.18
N LEU A 72 -0.75 -2.32 -15.88
CA LEU A 72 -0.31 -3.23 -14.81
C LEU A 72 -1.07 -4.58 -14.88
N GLU A 73 -2.37 -4.54 -15.19
CA GLU A 73 -3.18 -5.74 -15.42
C GLU A 73 -2.69 -6.51 -16.66
N ALA A 74 -2.34 -5.80 -17.73
CA ALA A 74 -1.79 -6.40 -18.93
C ALA A 74 -0.45 -7.10 -18.67
N LYS A 75 0.46 -6.46 -17.92
CA LYS A 75 1.76 -7.06 -17.51
C LYS A 75 1.58 -8.34 -16.71
N THR A 76 0.53 -8.43 -15.90
CA THR A 76 0.23 -9.63 -15.08
C THR A 76 -0.17 -10.84 -15.91
N SER A 77 -0.88 -10.63 -17.02
CA SER A 77 -1.48 -11.74 -17.77
C SER A 77 -0.54 -12.40 -18.77
N HIS A 78 0.65 -11.85 -19.08
CA HIS A 78 1.60 -12.28 -20.13
C HIS A 78 1.00 -12.50 -21.55
N LEU A 79 -0.32 -12.50 -21.70
CA LEU A 79 -1.10 -12.91 -22.87
C LEU A 79 -1.83 -11.73 -23.53
N SER A 80 -1.93 -10.58 -22.85
CA SER A 80 -2.62 -9.42 -23.38
C SER A 80 -1.73 -8.65 -24.36
N LYS A 81 -2.28 -8.42 -25.56
CA LYS A 81 -1.63 -7.77 -26.70
C LYS A 81 -0.98 -6.45 -26.31
N ARG A 82 0.19 -6.20 -26.94
CA ARG A 82 1.11 -5.04 -26.83
C ARG A 82 0.49 -3.69 -27.23
N THR A 83 -0.65 -3.30 -26.67
CA THR A 83 -1.30 -2.04 -27.06
C THR A 83 -1.89 -1.37 -25.83
N SER A 84 -1.42 -0.15 -25.55
CA SER A 84 -2.13 0.79 -24.68
C SER A 84 -3.56 0.93 -25.20
N GLN A 85 -4.53 0.36 -24.49
CA GLN A 85 -5.93 0.44 -24.89
C GLN A 85 -6.40 1.88 -24.74
N LEU A 86 -7.23 2.36 -25.68
CA LEU A 86 -7.85 3.67 -25.55
C LEU A 86 -8.78 3.64 -24.34
N THR A 87 -8.49 4.45 -23.33
CA THR A 87 -9.31 4.57 -22.12
C THR A 87 -10.12 5.86 -22.13
N HIS A 88 -11.36 5.78 -21.67
CA HIS A 88 -12.23 6.93 -21.40
C HIS A 88 -12.35 7.18 -19.89
N THR A 89 -13.01 8.27 -19.51
CA THR A 89 -13.26 8.61 -18.10
C THR A 89 -14.05 7.51 -17.40
N SER A 90 -13.44 6.86 -16.41
CA SER A 90 -14.11 5.86 -15.57
C SER A 90 -15.28 6.47 -14.80
N GLN A 91 -16.42 5.78 -14.84
CA GLN A 91 -17.63 6.14 -14.10
C GLN A 91 -17.83 5.28 -12.84
N THR A 92 -17.17 4.13 -12.78
CA THR A 92 -17.22 3.18 -11.67
C THR A 92 -15.81 2.76 -11.25
N SER A 93 -15.67 2.33 -10.00
CA SER A 93 -14.40 1.83 -9.48
C SER A 93 -14.16 0.37 -9.91
N THR A 94 -12.95 0.04 -10.34
CA THR A 94 -12.58 -1.30 -10.81
C THR A 94 -11.44 -1.85 -9.97
N VAL A 95 -11.38 -3.18 -9.82
CA VAL A 95 -10.40 -3.85 -8.97
C VAL A 95 -9.77 -5.00 -9.74
N ALA A 96 -8.44 -5.06 -9.76
CA ALA A 96 -7.69 -6.18 -10.33
C ALA A 96 -6.61 -6.65 -9.37
N THR A 97 -6.21 -7.91 -9.54
CA THR A 97 -5.04 -8.48 -8.86
C THR A 97 -3.86 -8.42 -9.80
N ILE A 98 -2.83 -7.68 -9.40
CA ILE A 98 -1.62 -7.43 -10.17
C ILE A 98 -0.48 -8.27 -9.62
N ALA A 99 0.32 -8.86 -10.49
CA ALA A 99 1.57 -9.52 -10.11
C ALA A 99 2.73 -8.53 -10.26
N LEU A 100 3.50 -8.36 -9.19
CA LEU A 100 4.73 -7.58 -9.22
C LEU A 100 5.78 -8.33 -10.07
N PRO A 101 6.46 -7.68 -11.01
CA PRO A 101 7.53 -8.32 -11.77
C PRO A 101 8.66 -8.81 -10.85
N PRO A 102 9.25 -10.00 -11.12
CA PRO A 102 10.28 -10.57 -10.25
C PRO A 102 11.61 -9.79 -10.29
N SER A 103 11.79 -8.90 -11.27
CA SER A 103 12.92 -7.97 -11.33
C SER A 103 12.86 -6.87 -10.26
N ILE A 104 11.67 -6.61 -9.69
CA ILE A 104 11.47 -5.53 -8.73
C ILE A 104 11.73 -6.06 -7.31
N PRO A 105 12.65 -5.46 -6.54
CA PRO A 105 12.88 -5.86 -5.16
C PRO A 105 11.70 -5.44 -4.28
N THR A 106 11.36 -6.29 -3.30
CA THR A 106 10.46 -5.93 -2.20
C THR A 106 11.25 -5.44 -1.00
N ALA A 107 10.59 -4.79 -0.03
CA ALA A 107 11.26 -4.33 1.20
C ALA A 107 12.00 -5.46 1.94
N SER A 108 11.42 -6.66 1.97
CA SER A 108 12.02 -7.87 2.56
C SER A 108 13.24 -8.41 1.79
N ASN A 109 13.40 -8.02 0.52
CA ASN A 109 14.43 -8.52 -0.38
C ASN A 109 15.48 -7.48 -0.77
N ARG A 110 15.35 -6.23 -0.29
CA ARG A 110 16.21 -5.09 -0.67
C ARG A 110 17.71 -5.35 -0.51
N TYR A 111 18.11 -6.12 0.50
CA TYR A 111 19.52 -6.42 0.81
C TYR A 111 19.92 -7.86 0.49
N ARG A 112 19.06 -8.62 -0.20
CA ARG A 112 19.37 -10.01 -0.59
C ARG A 112 20.31 -10.03 -1.77
N SER A 113 21.17 -11.05 -1.81
CA SER A 113 22.09 -11.26 -2.92
C SER A 113 21.31 -11.65 -4.20
N VAL A 114 21.80 -11.23 -5.36
CA VAL A 114 21.23 -11.55 -6.68
C VAL A 114 21.12 -13.05 -6.94
N ASN A 115 21.96 -13.88 -6.29
CA ASN A 115 21.98 -15.33 -6.46
C ASN A 115 21.25 -16.11 -5.34
N ASP A 116 20.42 -15.44 -4.53
CA ASP A 116 19.63 -16.11 -3.49
C ASP A 116 18.61 -17.08 -4.12
N PRO A 117 18.57 -18.37 -3.74
CA PRO A 117 17.58 -19.32 -4.25
C PRO A 117 16.13 -18.89 -4.04
N SER A 118 15.83 -18.09 -3.00
CA SER A 118 14.46 -17.60 -2.77
C SER A 118 13.99 -16.64 -3.87
N LEU A 119 14.92 -15.93 -4.55
CA LEU A 119 14.56 -15.07 -5.69
C LEU A 119 14.10 -15.91 -6.90
N LYS A 120 14.63 -17.13 -7.05
CA LYS A 120 14.18 -18.09 -8.07
C LYS A 120 12.79 -18.66 -7.76
N GLU A 121 12.38 -18.65 -6.50
CA GLU A 121 11.00 -19.00 -6.11
C GLU A 121 10.03 -17.86 -6.44
N ILE A 122 10.43 -16.61 -6.23
CA ILE A 122 9.63 -15.41 -6.56
C ILE A 122 9.41 -15.29 -8.07
N SER A 123 10.39 -15.65 -8.90
CA SER A 123 10.18 -15.69 -10.35
C SER A 123 9.19 -16.76 -10.79
N ARG A 124 9.02 -17.85 -10.03
CA ARG A 124 8.01 -18.88 -10.27
C ARG A 124 6.63 -18.51 -9.70
N ASN A 125 6.60 -17.84 -8.55
CA ASN A 125 5.38 -17.39 -7.90
C ASN A 125 5.50 -15.90 -7.56
N PRO A 126 5.12 -15.01 -8.50
CA PRO A 126 5.26 -13.58 -8.30
C PRO A 126 4.34 -13.10 -7.19
N ILE A 127 4.81 -12.08 -6.45
CA ILE A 127 4.05 -11.46 -5.36
C ILE A 127 2.87 -10.72 -5.96
N LYS A 128 1.66 -11.00 -5.45
CA LYS A 128 0.43 -10.41 -5.95
C LYS A 128 -0.11 -9.35 -4.98
N TYR A 129 -0.64 -8.27 -5.53
CA TYR A 129 -1.32 -7.21 -4.80
C TYR A 129 -2.61 -6.82 -5.51
N ARG A 130 -3.52 -6.19 -4.79
CA ARG A 130 -4.80 -5.73 -5.33
C ARG A 130 -4.71 -4.24 -5.59
N LEU A 131 -4.98 -3.82 -6.83
CA LEU A 131 -5.09 -2.42 -7.20
C LEU A 131 -6.55 -2.08 -7.43
N LYS A 132 -7.01 -0.95 -6.88
CA LYS A 132 -8.36 -0.44 -7.09
C LYS A 132 -8.30 0.91 -7.82
N ASP A 133 -8.79 0.94 -9.06
CA ASP A 133 -9.01 2.18 -9.82
C ASP A 133 -10.28 2.90 -9.34
N THR A 134 -10.25 4.23 -9.35
CA THR A 134 -11.37 5.08 -8.94
C THR A 134 -11.65 6.18 -9.97
N PRO A 135 -12.92 6.61 -10.12
CA PRO A 135 -13.27 7.74 -10.97
C PRO A 135 -12.59 9.05 -10.56
N GLY A 136 -12.05 9.76 -11.55
CA GLY A 136 -11.41 11.08 -11.34
C GLY A 136 -12.34 12.28 -11.50
N HIS A 137 -13.62 12.08 -11.80
CA HIS A 137 -14.57 13.17 -12.04
C HIS A 137 -15.02 13.79 -10.71
N GLY A 138 -15.04 15.13 -10.59
CA GLY A 138 -15.30 15.84 -9.33
C GLY A 138 -16.44 15.27 -8.48
N LYS A 139 -17.62 15.08 -9.09
CA LYS A 139 -18.82 14.51 -8.41
C LYS A 139 -18.68 13.08 -7.89
N LEU A 140 -17.77 12.28 -8.45
CA LEU A 140 -17.57 10.87 -8.08
C LEU A 140 -16.41 10.68 -7.11
N ARG A 141 -15.53 11.68 -6.97
CA ARG A 141 -14.35 11.61 -6.09
C ARG A 141 -14.75 11.40 -4.64
N GLU A 142 -15.77 12.09 -4.15
CA GLU A 142 -16.22 11.97 -2.76
C GLU A 142 -16.86 10.60 -2.48
N SER A 143 -17.85 10.23 -3.30
CA SER A 143 -18.66 9.02 -3.10
C SER A 143 -17.92 7.72 -3.38
N GLN A 144 -16.98 7.72 -4.33
CA GLN A 144 -16.23 6.52 -4.69
C GLN A 144 -14.78 6.56 -4.23
N GLY A 145 -14.06 7.67 -4.44
CA GLY A 145 -12.63 7.77 -4.12
C GLY A 145 -12.37 7.94 -2.62
N LEU A 146 -12.79 9.07 -2.05
CA LEU A 146 -12.56 9.43 -0.65
C LEU A 146 -13.29 8.51 0.31
N SER A 147 -14.53 8.13 0.00
CA SER A 147 -15.29 7.16 0.79
C SER A 147 -14.58 5.81 0.85
N GLN A 148 -14.04 5.33 -0.26
CA GLN A 148 -13.27 4.09 -0.29
C GLN A 148 -11.95 4.22 0.49
N LEU A 149 -11.24 5.35 0.35
CA LEU A 149 -10.04 5.64 1.12
C LEU A 149 -10.34 5.58 2.63
N LEU A 150 -11.43 6.18 3.08
CA LEU A 150 -11.85 6.18 4.47
C LEU A 150 -12.18 4.76 4.97
N LEU A 151 -12.90 3.97 4.18
CA LEU A 151 -13.25 2.59 4.52
C LEU A 151 -12.01 1.69 4.61
N MET A 152 -11.15 1.73 3.60
CA MET A 152 -9.95 0.87 3.54
C MET A 152 -8.87 1.31 4.53
N SER A 153 -8.81 2.59 4.86
CA SER A 153 -7.87 3.11 5.86
C SER A 153 -8.31 2.76 7.29
N LYS A 154 -9.59 2.66 7.59
CA LYS A 154 -10.04 2.23 8.93
C LYS A 154 -10.03 0.71 9.11
N SER A 155 -10.08 -0.06 8.03
CA SER A 155 -10.13 -1.52 8.10
C SER A 155 -8.85 -2.15 8.65
N LYS A 156 -9.02 -3.14 9.55
CA LYS A 156 -7.94 -3.96 10.11
C LYS A 156 -7.79 -5.31 9.41
N GLU A 157 -8.78 -5.71 8.61
CA GLU A 157 -8.79 -6.99 7.90
C GLU A 157 -7.70 -7.02 6.82
N PRO A 158 -6.91 -8.10 6.72
CA PRO A 158 -5.78 -8.15 5.79
C PRO A 158 -6.20 -8.03 4.32
N ASN A 159 -7.43 -8.44 3.99
CA ASN A 159 -7.96 -8.45 2.62
C ASN A 159 -8.49 -7.09 2.14
N THR A 160 -8.72 -6.14 3.05
CA THR A 160 -9.30 -4.82 2.73
C THR A 160 -8.47 -3.66 3.27
N ARG A 161 -7.52 -3.94 4.16
CA ARG A 161 -6.57 -2.95 4.67
C ARG A 161 -5.76 -2.35 3.53
N LEU A 162 -5.76 -1.03 3.48
CA LEU A 162 -4.94 -0.25 2.56
C LEU A 162 -3.46 -0.29 2.98
N ARG A 163 -2.59 -0.56 2.01
CA ARG A 163 -1.12 -0.57 2.17
C ARG A 163 -0.46 0.68 1.61
N GLY A 164 -1.03 1.31 0.59
CA GLY A 164 -0.52 2.54 -0.01
C GLY A 164 -1.57 3.23 -0.88
N VAL A 165 -1.43 4.54 -1.05
CA VAL A 165 -2.22 5.33 -2.00
C VAL A 165 -1.33 5.74 -3.17
N ILE A 166 -1.82 5.56 -4.39
CA ILE A 166 -1.15 6.05 -5.61
C ILE A 166 -2.02 7.17 -6.16
N PHE A 167 -1.55 8.41 -6.05
CA PHE A 167 -2.19 9.60 -6.56
C PHE A 167 -1.56 9.99 -7.90
N VAL A 168 -2.25 9.70 -9.00
CA VAL A 168 -1.74 9.94 -10.36
C VAL A 168 -2.03 11.38 -10.77
N VAL A 169 -1.03 12.06 -11.31
CA VAL A 169 -1.12 13.45 -11.75
C VAL A 169 -0.66 13.58 -13.19
N ASP A 170 -1.37 14.40 -13.97
CA ASP A 170 -0.93 14.82 -15.30
C ASP A 170 0.08 15.96 -15.21
N THR A 171 1.35 15.67 -15.42
CA THR A 171 2.40 16.68 -15.30
C THR A 171 2.44 17.72 -16.42
N ALA A 172 1.83 17.43 -17.57
CA ALA A 172 1.70 18.41 -18.66
C ALA A 172 0.58 19.40 -18.37
N ALA A 173 -0.53 18.94 -17.81
CA ALA A 173 -1.67 19.79 -17.45
C ALA A 173 -1.41 20.66 -16.20
N LEU A 174 -0.47 20.28 -15.32
CA LEU A 174 -0.10 21.09 -14.14
C LEU A 174 0.53 22.46 -14.45
N SER A 175 0.80 22.76 -15.72
CA SER A 175 1.18 24.10 -16.15
C SER A 175 -0.02 25.06 -16.13
N GLU A 176 -1.24 24.54 -16.19
CA GLU A 176 -2.48 25.31 -16.13
C GLU A 176 -2.97 25.45 -14.69
N ASP A 177 -3.26 26.68 -14.27
CA ASP A 177 -3.65 26.98 -12.88
C ASP A 177 -4.95 26.28 -12.45
N GLU A 178 -5.91 26.09 -13.35
CA GLU A 178 -7.18 25.43 -13.04
C GLU A 178 -6.97 23.94 -12.72
N ALA A 179 -6.19 23.25 -13.56
CA ALA A 179 -5.83 21.85 -13.36
C ALA A 179 -4.97 21.66 -12.10
N LEU A 180 -4.03 22.58 -11.84
CA LEU A 180 -3.23 22.57 -10.61
C LEU A 180 -4.11 22.72 -9.36
N ARG A 181 -5.04 23.68 -9.34
CA ARG A 181 -5.97 23.91 -8.22
C ARG A 181 -6.87 22.70 -7.96
N ASP A 182 -7.48 22.15 -9.00
CA ASP A 182 -8.34 20.96 -8.88
C ASP A 182 -7.55 19.75 -8.36
N THR A 183 -6.34 19.54 -8.88
CA THR A 183 -5.45 18.45 -8.45
C THR A 183 -4.99 18.63 -7.00
N ALA A 184 -4.53 19.83 -6.64
CA ALA A 184 -4.05 20.16 -5.30
C ALA A 184 -5.18 20.09 -4.26
N SER A 185 -6.38 20.56 -4.59
CA SER A 185 -7.56 20.42 -3.71
C SER A 185 -7.88 18.95 -3.46
N TYR A 186 -7.84 18.11 -4.50
CA TYR A 186 -8.11 16.69 -4.32
C TYR A 186 -7.03 16.00 -3.49
N LEU A 187 -5.76 16.32 -3.73
CA LEU A 187 -4.64 15.79 -2.95
C LEU A 187 -4.71 16.25 -1.49
N HIS A 188 -5.03 17.52 -1.24
CA HIS A 188 -5.25 18.07 0.10
C HIS A 188 -6.27 17.23 0.88
N ASP A 189 -7.43 16.94 0.28
CA ASP A 189 -8.49 16.18 0.96
C ASP A 189 -8.08 14.71 1.22
N VAL A 190 -7.29 14.11 0.32
CA VAL A 190 -6.70 12.78 0.53
C VAL A 190 -5.73 12.79 1.71
N LEU A 191 -4.82 13.75 1.76
CA LEU A 191 -3.83 13.87 2.84
C LEU A 191 -4.52 14.16 4.18
N LEU A 192 -5.56 14.98 4.19
CA LEU A 192 -6.34 15.29 5.40
C LEU A 192 -7.00 14.04 5.99
N ILE A 193 -7.56 13.14 5.15
CA ILE A 193 -8.13 11.87 5.61
C ILE A 193 -7.04 10.99 6.25
N LEU A 194 -5.84 10.94 5.66
CA LEU A 194 -4.72 10.16 6.18
C LEU A 194 -4.19 10.74 7.49
N GLN A 195 -4.09 12.07 7.59
CA GLN A 195 -3.72 12.76 8.83
C GLN A 195 -4.72 12.48 9.94
N LYS A 196 -6.02 12.65 9.69
CA LYS A 196 -7.08 12.33 10.68
C LYS A 196 -6.97 10.89 11.15
N ARG A 197 -6.68 9.95 10.25
CA ARG A 197 -6.41 8.56 10.64
C ARG A 197 -5.20 8.43 11.56
N ALA A 198 -4.08 9.05 11.21
CA ALA A 198 -2.83 8.96 11.97
C ALA A 198 -2.98 9.57 13.38
N LEU A 199 -3.61 10.75 13.47
CA LEU A 199 -3.90 11.41 14.75
C LEU A 199 -4.77 10.53 15.66
N ASN A 200 -5.83 9.92 15.10
CA ASN A 200 -6.71 9.00 15.83
C ASN A 200 -6.01 7.73 16.35
N ARG A 201 -4.87 7.32 15.77
CA ARG A 201 -4.11 6.14 16.20
C ARG A 201 -3.09 6.45 17.31
N GLY A 202 -2.76 7.72 17.50
CA GLY A 202 -1.82 8.23 18.50
C GLY A 202 -0.34 8.11 18.09
N LYS A 203 0.48 9.05 18.57
CA LYS A 203 1.90 9.27 18.21
C LYS A 203 2.89 8.28 18.87
N SER A 204 2.68 6.97 18.73
CA SER A 204 3.67 5.97 19.18
C SER A 204 4.61 5.61 18.03
N SER A 205 5.93 5.51 18.28
CA SER A 205 6.94 5.26 17.23
C SER A 205 6.71 3.97 16.44
N SER A 206 6.12 2.94 17.06
CA SER A 206 5.75 1.69 16.37
C SER A 206 4.55 1.85 15.43
N LYS A 207 3.72 2.89 15.64
CA LYS A 207 2.52 3.17 14.86
C LYS A 207 2.80 4.07 13.67
N LEU A 208 3.76 5.00 13.76
CA LEU A 208 4.20 5.83 12.62
C LEU A 208 4.72 4.96 11.47
N ALA A 209 5.46 3.88 11.77
CA ALA A 209 5.94 2.91 10.78
C ALA A 209 4.81 2.12 10.06
N THR A 210 3.56 2.26 10.51
CA THR A 210 2.38 1.58 9.91
C THR A 210 1.40 2.54 9.23
N GLU A 211 1.78 3.82 9.08
CA GLU A 211 0.97 4.75 8.32
C GLU A 211 1.00 4.46 6.83
N ILE A 212 0.00 4.99 6.14
CA ILE A 212 -0.21 4.70 4.71
C ILE A 212 0.66 5.67 3.91
N PRO A 213 1.69 5.19 3.21
CA PRO A 213 2.49 6.03 2.33
C PRO A 213 1.68 6.43 1.09
N VAL A 214 1.98 7.63 0.57
CA VAL A 214 1.34 8.19 -0.64
C VAL A 214 2.38 8.37 -1.73
N LEU A 215 2.14 7.76 -2.89
CA LEU A 215 2.91 8.01 -4.10
C LEU A 215 2.16 9.02 -4.96
N VAL A 216 2.75 10.20 -5.17
CA VAL A 216 2.34 11.11 -6.23
C VAL A 216 3.04 10.66 -7.52
N ALA A 217 2.31 9.89 -8.32
CA ALA A 217 2.76 9.39 -9.62
C ALA A 217 2.63 10.51 -10.67
N ALA A 218 3.74 11.21 -10.91
CA ALA A 218 3.86 12.27 -11.90
C ALA A 218 3.89 11.65 -13.30
N ASN A 219 2.71 11.46 -13.90
CA ASN A 219 2.51 10.78 -15.18
C ASN A 219 2.65 11.75 -16.36
N LYS A 220 2.77 11.16 -17.56
CA LYS A 220 2.93 11.82 -18.86
C LYS A 220 4.27 12.52 -19.05
N GLN A 221 5.33 12.00 -18.42
CA GLN A 221 6.70 12.50 -18.58
C GLN A 221 7.27 12.29 -20.00
N ASP A 222 6.57 11.56 -20.87
CA ASP A 222 6.82 11.44 -22.30
C ASP A 222 6.49 12.73 -23.08
N LEU A 223 5.64 13.60 -22.54
CA LEU A 223 5.25 14.85 -23.20
C LEU A 223 6.30 15.95 -23.00
N PHE A 224 6.58 16.73 -24.06
CA PHE A 224 7.53 17.85 -23.99
C PHE A 224 7.13 18.95 -23.00
N THR A 225 5.82 19.11 -22.76
CA THR A 225 5.27 20.08 -21.80
C THR A 225 5.22 19.55 -20.36
N ALA A 226 5.70 18.33 -20.11
CA ALA A 226 5.68 17.71 -18.80
C ALA A 226 6.65 18.42 -17.83
N LEU A 227 6.12 18.81 -16.67
CA LEU A 227 6.94 19.36 -15.61
C LEU A 227 7.77 18.25 -14.94
N PRO A 228 9.06 18.49 -14.62
CA PRO A 228 9.86 17.52 -13.90
C PRO A 228 9.29 17.29 -12.49
N PRO A 229 9.48 16.08 -11.91
CA PRO A 229 8.85 15.71 -10.63
C PRO A 229 9.25 16.62 -9.45
N GLY A 230 10.44 17.23 -9.49
CA GLY A 230 10.86 18.23 -8.50
C GLY A 230 9.97 19.49 -8.53
N SER A 231 9.72 20.05 -9.72
CA SER A 231 8.84 21.21 -9.87
C SER A 231 7.38 20.87 -9.58
N VAL A 232 6.94 19.65 -9.91
CA VAL A 232 5.59 19.17 -9.53
C VAL A 232 5.43 19.15 -8.01
N ARG A 233 6.45 18.66 -7.29
CA ARG A 233 6.46 18.67 -5.81
C ARG A 233 6.30 20.10 -5.27
N GLU A 234 7.14 21.03 -5.73
CA GLU A 234 7.11 22.42 -5.27
C GLU A 234 5.78 23.12 -5.57
N LYS A 235 5.25 22.95 -6.78
CA LYS A 235 3.95 23.53 -7.16
C LYS A 235 2.79 22.98 -6.34
N LEU A 236 2.75 21.67 -6.12
CA LEU A 236 1.70 21.05 -5.29
C LEU A 236 1.81 21.51 -3.84
N GLN A 237 3.03 21.62 -3.28
CA GLN A 237 3.23 22.13 -1.92
C GLN A 237 2.74 23.58 -1.78
N ALA A 238 3.11 24.46 -2.72
CA ALA A 238 2.71 25.86 -2.69
C ALA A 238 1.18 26.04 -2.84
N GLU A 239 0.53 25.26 -3.71
CA GLU A 239 -0.92 25.34 -3.87
C GLU A 239 -1.68 24.74 -2.67
N ILE A 240 -1.18 23.64 -2.09
CA ILE A 240 -1.75 23.08 -0.86
C ILE A 240 -1.61 24.07 0.31
N ASP A 241 -0.47 24.74 0.44
CA ASP A 241 -0.24 25.79 1.43
C ASP A 241 -1.26 26.94 1.29
N ARG A 242 -1.50 27.36 0.04
CA ARG A 242 -2.53 28.37 -0.28
C ARG A 242 -3.93 27.89 0.11
N ILE A 243 -4.30 26.65 -0.23
CA ILE A 243 -5.61 26.06 0.10
C ILE A 243 -5.79 25.99 1.61
N ARG A 244 -4.77 25.54 2.33
CA ARG A 244 -4.74 25.46 3.80
C ARG A 244 -4.98 26.84 4.43
N LYS A 245 -4.19 27.85 4.04
CA LYS A 245 -4.33 29.24 4.54
C LYS A 245 -5.70 29.86 4.22
N THR A 246 -6.30 29.48 3.09
CA THR A 246 -7.64 29.94 2.70
C THR A 246 -8.71 29.26 3.55
N LYS A 247 -8.60 27.95 3.79
CA LYS A 247 -9.54 27.18 4.62
C LYS A 247 -9.47 27.59 6.09
N SER A 248 -8.28 27.81 6.66
CA SER A 248 -8.13 28.28 8.05
C SER A 248 -8.75 29.67 8.23
N LYS A 249 -8.45 30.62 7.34
CA LYS A 249 -9.09 31.95 7.37
C LYS A 249 -10.62 31.89 7.25
N GLY A 250 -11.13 31.04 6.38
CA GLY A 250 -12.59 30.85 6.22
C GLY A 250 -13.26 30.26 7.46
N LEU A 251 -12.58 29.34 8.17
CA LEU A 251 -13.09 28.72 9.39
C LEU A 251 -13.12 29.71 10.56
N MET A 252 -12.08 30.55 10.67
CA MET A 252 -12.02 31.65 11.65
C MET A 252 -13.15 32.66 11.45
N ASP A 253 -13.44 33.05 10.20
CA ASP A 253 -14.51 34.00 9.86
C ASP A 253 -15.91 33.42 10.16
N ALA A 254 -16.07 32.11 10.01
CA ALA A 254 -17.32 31.39 10.32
C ALA A 254 -17.54 31.13 11.83
N GLY A 255 -16.59 31.49 12.70
CA GLY A 255 -16.69 31.29 14.15
C GLY A 255 -16.71 29.82 14.58
N ALA A 256 -16.31 28.89 13.71
CA ALA A 256 -16.15 27.48 14.07
C ALA A 256 -14.87 27.32 14.90
N VAL A 257 -14.98 26.55 16.01
CA VAL A 257 -13.82 26.26 16.86
C VAL A 257 -12.86 25.39 16.06
N ASP A 258 -11.65 25.91 15.87
CA ASP A 258 -10.59 25.26 15.12
C ASP A 258 -10.22 23.96 15.82
N THR A 259 -10.65 22.83 15.25
CA THR A 259 -10.17 21.53 15.70
C THR A 259 -8.89 21.28 14.93
N GLU A 260 -7.75 21.10 15.61
CA GLU A 260 -6.43 20.79 15.00
C GLU A 260 -6.47 19.61 14.01
N GLU A 261 -7.56 18.83 14.00
CA GLU A 261 -7.83 17.74 13.07
C GLU A 261 -8.30 18.19 11.68
N ASP A 262 -8.85 19.40 11.52
CA ASP A 262 -9.47 19.88 10.28
C ASP A 262 -8.51 20.64 9.35
N ILE A 263 -7.35 21.06 9.86
CA ILE A 263 -6.29 21.73 9.11
C ILE A 263 -5.18 20.72 8.79
N LEU A 264 -4.69 20.73 7.55
CA LEU A 264 -3.60 19.87 7.10
C LEU A 264 -2.24 20.36 7.63
N GLY A 265 -1.51 19.50 8.35
CA GLY A 265 -0.29 19.85 9.09
C GLY A 265 -0.57 20.70 10.33
N ASN A 266 0.47 21.06 11.08
CA ASN A 266 0.32 21.92 12.25
C ASN A 266 0.06 23.39 11.87
N ASP A 267 -0.91 24.03 12.54
CA ASP A 267 -1.33 25.42 12.31
C ASP A 267 -0.64 26.48 13.16
N ASP A 268 0.66 26.33 13.37
CA ASP A 268 1.44 27.39 14.03
C ASP A 268 1.57 28.67 13.17
N GLY A 269 1.00 28.68 11.95
CA GLY A 269 0.90 29.87 11.07
C GLY A 269 2.21 30.45 10.56
N LEU A 270 3.36 30.00 11.07
CA LEU A 270 4.69 30.48 10.70
C LEU A 270 5.31 29.73 9.53
N ASP A 271 5.06 28.43 9.41
CA ASP A 271 5.78 27.56 8.47
C ASP A 271 4.95 27.20 7.23
N ASN A 272 5.59 27.28 6.07
CA ASN A 272 4.98 26.85 4.81
C ASN A 272 4.81 25.34 4.77
N PHE A 273 3.70 24.87 4.21
CA PHE A 273 3.45 23.44 4.07
C PHE A 273 4.55 22.73 3.27
N SER A 274 5.05 21.62 3.82
CA SER A 274 5.99 20.73 3.15
C SER A 274 5.65 19.27 3.43
N PHE A 275 5.78 18.41 2.42
CA PHE A 275 5.60 16.97 2.59
C PHE A 275 6.55 16.36 3.62
N LYS A 276 7.75 16.93 3.80
CA LYS A 276 8.69 16.50 4.85
C LYS A 276 8.16 16.82 6.24
N LEU A 277 7.60 18.01 6.43
CA LEU A 277 6.99 18.39 7.71
C LEU A 277 5.80 17.48 8.04
N LEU A 278 4.99 17.13 7.03
CA LEU A 278 3.89 16.18 7.20
C LEU A 278 4.39 14.78 7.63
N GLU A 279 5.52 14.33 7.07
CA GLU A 279 6.17 13.08 7.48
C GLU A 279 6.68 13.15 8.92
N ASP A 280 7.36 14.23 9.29
CA ASP A 280 7.95 14.41 10.62
C ASP A 280 6.88 14.54 11.72
N GLU A 281 5.77 15.23 11.43
CA GLU A 281 4.70 15.51 12.41
C GLU A 281 3.68 14.39 12.53
N VAL A 282 3.27 13.82 11.39
CA VAL A 282 2.13 12.90 11.27
C VAL A 282 2.57 11.48 10.92
N GLY A 283 3.77 11.31 10.34
CA GLY A 283 4.28 10.02 9.86
C GLY A 283 3.79 9.63 8.47
N VAL A 284 3.13 10.53 7.73
CA VAL A 284 2.64 10.27 6.37
C VAL A 284 3.71 10.64 5.36
N THR A 285 4.36 9.63 4.79
CA THR A 285 5.39 9.80 3.76
C THR A 285 4.74 10.09 2.40
N VAL A 286 5.17 11.15 1.72
CA VAL A 286 4.69 11.51 0.37
C VAL A 286 5.86 11.57 -0.62
N ASP A 287 5.89 10.62 -1.54
CA ASP A 287 6.91 10.51 -2.58
C ASP A 287 6.39 11.01 -3.93
N VAL A 288 7.12 11.91 -4.58
CA VAL A 288 6.80 12.37 -5.93
C VAL A 288 7.76 11.72 -6.93
N ILE A 289 7.23 10.83 -7.77
CA ILE A 289 8.04 10.06 -8.73
C ILE A 289 7.48 10.24 -10.13
N GLY A 290 8.34 10.68 -11.05
CA GLY A 290 8.02 10.81 -12.47
C GLY A 290 8.00 9.47 -13.20
N GLY A 291 7.09 9.33 -14.15
CA GLY A 291 6.99 8.18 -15.04
C GLY A 291 6.02 8.43 -16.20
N ALA A 292 5.91 7.45 -17.08
CA ALA A 292 5.03 7.50 -18.23
C ALA A 292 4.36 6.14 -18.45
N VAL A 293 3.02 6.16 -18.57
CA VAL A 293 2.24 4.96 -18.91
C VAL A 293 2.38 4.60 -20.38
N LYS A 294 2.47 5.63 -21.24
CA LYS A 294 2.68 5.46 -22.67
C LYS A 294 4.17 5.68 -22.94
N GLU A 295 4.78 4.73 -23.63
CA GLU A 295 6.15 4.86 -24.10
C GLU A 295 6.22 4.65 -25.60
N ASP A 296 7.09 5.41 -26.25
CA ASP A 296 7.33 5.31 -27.69
C ASP A 296 8.24 4.11 -28.04
N ASN A 297 9.01 3.62 -27.07
CA ASN A 297 9.95 2.52 -27.25
C ASN A 297 9.26 1.16 -27.06
N LYS A 298 9.29 0.33 -28.10
CA LYS A 298 8.56 -0.94 -28.19
C LYS A 298 9.25 -2.14 -27.54
N GLU A 299 10.45 -1.95 -27.00
CA GLU A 299 11.30 -3.06 -26.55
C GLU A 299 10.93 -3.56 -25.15
N ASP A 300 10.65 -2.64 -24.21
CA ASP A 300 10.28 -2.99 -22.83
C ASP A 300 8.91 -2.41 -22.44
N LEU A 301 7.92 -3.28 -22.25
CA LEU A 301 6.56 -2.86 -21.95
C LEU A 301 6.45 -2.29 -20.52
N GLY A 302 6.24 -0.97 -20.43
CA GLY A 302 6.07 -0.28 -19.16
C GLY A 302 7.37 -0.09 -18.40
N SER A 303 8.48 0.17 -19.10
CA SER A 303 9.73 0.60 -18.47
C SER A 303 9.57 1.95 -17.75
N GLY A 304 8.70 2.81 -18.27
CA GLY A 304 8.39 4.14 -17.74
C GLY A 304 7.60 4.12 -16.44
N VAL A 305 7.05 2.96 -16.05
CA VAL A 305 6.36 2.77 -14.76
C VAL A 305 7.19 1.98 -13.75
N GLN A 306 8.41 1.55 -14.11
CA GLN A 306 9.27 0.71 -13.28
C GLN A 306 9.51 1.33 -11.89
N LYS A 307 9.78 2.64 -11.82
CA LYS A 307 9.99 3.35 -10.53
C LYS A 307 8.74 3.34 -9.65
N TRP A 308 7.55 3.34 -10.24
CA TRP A 308 6.29 3.21 -9.49
C TRP A 308 6.11 1.78 -8.99
N GLU A 309 6.48 0.77 -9.80
CA GLU A 309 6.50 -0.63 -9.38
C GLU A 309 7.51 -0.88 -8.24
N GLU A 310 8.69 -0.26 -8.29
CA GLU A 310 9.69 -0.28 -7.22
C GLU A 310 9.13 0.28 -5.91
N TRP A 311 8.44 1.43 -5.98
CA TRP A 311 7.78 2.01 -4.82
C TRP A 311 6.71 1.07 -4.24
N ILE A 312 5.87 0.47 -5.10
CA ILE A 312 4.89 -0.54 -4.69
C ILE A 312 5.59 -1.73 -4.02
N GLY A 313 6.70 -2.19 -4.58
CA GLY A 313 7.54 -3.27 -4.02
C GLY A 313 8.08 -2.93 -2.63
N MET A 314 8.51 -1.69 -2.40
CA MET A 314 8.95 -1.23 -1.07
C MET A 314 7.80 -1.18 -0.04
N CYS A 315 6.54 -1.01 -0.49
CA CYS A 315 5.38 -1.06 0.40
C CYS A 315 4.89 -2.49 0.71
N LEU A 316 5.39 -3.51 0.00
CA LEU A 316 5.01 -4.92 0.11
C LEU A 316 5.90 -5.70 1.07
#